data_AF-A0A914UXE9-F1
#
_entry.id   AF-A0A914UXE9-F1
#
_cell.length_a   1.000
_cell.length_b   1.000
_cell.length_c   1.000
_cell.angle_alpha   90.00
_cell.angle_beta   90.00
_cell.angle_gamma   90.00
#
_symmetry.space_group_name_H-M   'P 1'
#
loop_
_entity.id
_entity.type
_entity.pdbx_description
1 polymer ?
#
loop_
_entity_poly.entity_id
_entity_poly.type
_entity_poly.pdbx_seq_one_letter_code
_entity_poly.pdbx_strand_id
1 'polypeptide(L)'
;MLARTSKNSINLLKTAQTAASRIEQRRWLNLQEYQSKELLQKYGCTVQKFFVTDSKKDAQEKIKKFDHKEYVVKAQILAGGRGKGKFPTGRSDITGVLITQKKDDAAGSIEYMVGHKLITKQTPPEGVLVSKVMVAESVQIGRETYLAILMDRDSNGPVIVASPAGGVDIEEVAEKSPHLIFKEPIDIDKGVTDEIALRLAEKLEFKGALKTKAAEEIKRLYKLFIAVDATQVEINPFVETTDNRVFCVDAKLNFDDSAAFRQKEIFAMDDHAEQDPRETEADKFGLNYIGLDGNIACLVNGAGLAMATMDIIKLNGGEPANFLDVGGSVTEAQVYEAFRIITSDKQVKALLVNIFGGIVNCATIANGLIAAFKRMELKVPLIVRLEGTNVDAAKKLLKESNLPILTASNLDDAAKKAVASIK
;
A
#
# COMPACT_ATOMS: atom_id res chain seq x y z
N MET A 1 61.75 24.22 16.82
CA MET A 1 61.92 23.02 15.99
C MET A 1 61.21 21.87 16.67
N LEU A 2 60.13 21.38 16.05
CA LEU A 2 59.60 20.01 16.12
C LEU A 2 59.14 19.47 17.50
N ALA A 3 58.04 18.75 17.66
CA ALA A 3 56.91 18.39 16.81
C ALA A 3 55.94 17.56 17.68
N ARG A 4 54.65 17.61 17.34
CA ARG A 4 53.65 16.53 17.54
C ARG A 4 53.23 16.18 18.97
N THR A 5 52.18 16.84 19.45
CA THR A 5 51.08 16.21 20.21
C THR A 5 49.90 17.18 20.31
N SER A 6 48.82 16.94 19.56
CA SER A 6 47.42 17.27 19.97
C SER A 6 46.35 17.07 18.87
N LYS A 7 46.58 16.21 17.86
CA LYS A 7 45.54 15.95 16.82
C LYS A 7 44.65 14.72 17.04
N ASN A 8 44.79 13.96 18.13
CA ASN A 8 44.06 12.70 18.30
C ASN A 8 42.99 12.65 19.40
N SER A 9 42.62 13.77 20.03
CA SER A 9 41.67 13.76 21.15
C SER A 9 40.26 14.23 20.79
N ILE A 10 40.00 14.69 19.55
CA ILE A 10 38.70 15.28 19.15
C ILE A 10 37.88 14.35 18.24
N ASN A 11 38.44 13.21 17.80
CA ASN A 11 37.76 12.27 16.89
C ASN A 11 37.17 11.01 17.54
N LEU A 12 37.04 10.96 18.87
CA LEU A 12 36.55 9.77 19.60
C LEU A 12 35.23 9.98 20.36
N LEU A 13 34.53 11.10 20.14
CA LEU A 13 33.25 11.43 20.78
C LEU A 13 32.11 11.73 19.79
N LYS A 14 32.23 11.33 18.53
CA LYS A 14 31.17 11.43 17.51
C LYS A 14 30.59 10.09 17.03
N THR A 15 30.94 9.00 17.69
CA THR A 15 30.47 7.64 17.36
C THR A 15 29.71 7.03 18.54
N ALA A 16 28.56 7.59 18.86
CA ALA A 16 27.47 6.88 19.55
C ALA A 16 26.21 7.75 19.45
N GLN A 17 25.09 7.12 19.09
CA GLN A 17 23.74 7.70 18.98
C GLN A 17 23.44 8.49 17.70
N THR A 18 23.67 7.88 16.54
CA THR A 18 22.60 7.88 15.54
C THR A 18 21.85 6.57 15.70
N ALA A 19 20.76 6.60 16.45
CA ALA A 19 19.75 5.56 16.32
C ALA A 19 19.34 5.57 14.84
N ALA A 20 19.81 4.58 14.08
CA ALA A 20 19.36 4.39 12.71
C ALA A 20 17.85 4.24 12.78
N SER A 21 17.12 5.25 12.33
CA SER A 21 15.69 5.16 12.09
C SER A 21 15.51 3.97 11.16
N ARG A 22 14.95 2.89 11.70
CA ARG A 22 14.64 1.68 10.95
C ARG A 22 13.64 2.10 9.87
N ILE A 23 14.09 2.17 8.62
CA ILE A 23 13.19 2.26 7.47
C ILE A 23 12.69 0.82 7.28
N GLU A 24 11.70 0.45 8.08
CA GLU A 24 10.84 -0.67 7.73
C GLU A 24 10.02 -0.19 6.54
N GLN A 25 10.10 -0.90 5.41
CA GLN A 25 9.21 -0.65 4.29
C GLN A 25 7.81 -1.06 4.75
N ARG A 26 7.02 -0.08 5.17
CA ARG A 26 5.64 -0.26 5.62
C ARG A 26 4.68 0.12 4.52
N ARG A 27 3.53 -0.54 4.55
CA ARG A 27 2.50 -0.50 3.53
C ARG A 27 1.55 0.66 3.78
N TRP A 28 1.55 1.62 2.87
CA TRP A 28 0.72 2.80 3.00
C TRP A 28 -0.76 2.41 3.12
N LEU A 29 -1.36 2.80 4.23
CA LEU A 29 -2.81 2.79 4.40
C LEU A 29 -3.48 3.41 3.16
N ASN A 30 -4.48 2.71 2.63
CA ASN A 30 -5.35 3.19 1.55
C ASN A 30 -6.76 3.33 2.12
N LEU A 31 -7.43 4.45 1.84
CA LEU A 31 -8.83 4.63 2.19
C LEU A 31 -9.74 4.35 0.99
N GLN A 32 -10.93 3.81 1.26
CA GLN A 32 -11.99 3.75 0.26
C GLN A 32 -12.42 5.15 -0.17
N GLU A 33 -13.04 5.27 -1.34
CA GLU A 33 -13.46 6.57 -1.91
C GLU A 33 -14.35 7.35 -0.94
N TYR A 34 -15.31 6.69 -0.28
CA TYR A 34 -16.19 7.38 0.65
C TYR A 34 -15.44 7.98 1.85
N GLN A 35 -14.48 7.25 2.44
CA GLN A 35 -13.66 7.71 3.56
C GLN A 35 -12.79 8.89 3.14
N SER A 36 -12.21 8.79 1.95
CA SER A 36 -11.47 9.88 1.32
C SER A 36 -12.35 11.12 1.13
N LYS A 37 -13.61 10.95 0.71
CA LYS A 37 -14.57 12.07 0.57
C LYS A 37 -15.00 12.68 1.89
N GLU A 38 -15.21 11.87 2.94
CA GLU A 38 -15.48 12.39 4.29
C GLU A 38 -14.30 13.23 4.79
N LEU A 39 -13.07 12.78 4.55
CA LEU A 39 -11.87 13.52 4.91
C LEU A 39 -11.75 14.82 4.11
N LEU A 40 -11.96 14.78 2.79
CA LEU A 40 -12.01 15.96 1.94
C LEU A 40 -13.04 16.99 2.46
N GLN A 41 -14.24 16.56 2.82
CA GLN A 41 -15.27 17.44 3.42
C GLN A 41 -14.83 18.05 4.75
N LYS A 42 -14.20 17.26 5.64
CA LYS A 42 -13.67 17.73 6.93
C LYS A 42 -12.66 18.88 6.76
N TYR A 43 -11.92 18.88 5.65
CA TYR A 43 -10.95 19.93 5.30
C TYR A 43 -11.50 21.00 4.35
N GLY A 44 -12.81 20.99 4.10
CA GLY A 44 -13.52 22.01 3.34
C GLY A 44 -13.42 21.87 1.81
N CYS A 45 -12.90 20.75 1.31
CA CYS A 45 -12.87 20.47 -0.12
C CYS A 45 -14.29 20.17 -0.63
N THR A 46 -14.58 20.60 -1.85
CA THR A 46 -15.90 20.42 -2.45
C THR A 46 -16.03 19.02 -3.07
N VAL A 47 -16.91 18.18 -2.53
CA VAL A 47 -17.24 16.85 -3.07
C VAL A 47 -18.76 16.72 -3.27
N GLN A 48 -19.16 15.70 -4.03
CA GLN A 48 -20.57 15.32 -4.19
C GLN A 48 -21.21 15.02 -2.83
N LYS A 49 -22.49 15.34 -2.65
CA LYS A 49 -23.27 14.72 -1.57
C LYS A 49 -23.36 13.22 -1.83
N PHE A 50 -23.28 12.42 -0.78
CA PHE A 50 -23.40 10.97 -0.89
C PHE A 50 -23.91 10.36 0.42
N PHE A 51 -24.28 9.09 0.35
CA PHE A 51 -24.39 8.21 1.49
C PHE A 51 -23.72 6.87 1.20
N VAL A 52 -23.39 6.13 2.25
CA VAL A 52 -22.83 4.78 2.17
C VAL A 52 -23.79 3.80 2.83
N THR A 53 -23.83 2.58 2.33
CA THR A 53 -24.66 1.51 2.87
C THR A 53 -24.00 0.16 2.64
N ASP A 54 -24.25 -0.77 3.57
CA ASP A 54 -23.75 -2.14 3.60
C ASP A 54 -24.88 -3.18 3.54
N SER A 55 -26.14 -2.73 3.43
CA SER A 55 -27.28 -3.63 3.46
C SER A 55 -28.46 -3.09 2.66
N LYS A 56 -29.24 -4.02 2.10
CA LYS A 56 -30.44 -3.71 1.29
C LYS A 56 -31.44 -2.84 2.04
N LYS A 57 -31.68 -3.14 3.32
CA LYS A 57 -32.69 -2.44 4.13
C LYS A 57 -32.30 -0.98 4.34
N ASP A 58 -31.07 -0.74 4.74
CA ASP A 58 -30.53 0.60 4.96
C ASP A 58 -30.48 1.41 3.65
N ALA A 59 -30.09 0.78 2.54
CA ALA A 59 -30.09 1.37 1.21
C ALA A 59 -31.47 1.92 0.80
N GLN A 60 -32.54 1.14 0.99
CA GLN A 60 -33.91 1.54 0.66
C GLN A 60 -34.41 2.73 1.48
N GLU A 61 -33.97 2.87 2.73
CA GLU A 61 -34.34 3.99 3.58
C GLU A 61 -33.55 5.25 3.21
N LYS A 62 -32.24 5.12 2.96
CA LYS A 62 -31.36 6.24 2.60
C LYS A 62 -31.69 6.80 1.21
N ILE A 63 -31.91 5.94 0.20
CA ILE A 63 -32.22 6.40 -1.17
C ILE A 63 -33.54 7.18 -1.24
N LYS A 64 -34.51 6.88 -0.36
CA LYS A 64 -35.76 7.64 -0.27
C LYS A 64 -35.54 9.08 0.19
N LYS A 65 -34.60 9.29 1.12
CA LYS A 65 -34.24 10.59 1.67
C LYS A 65 -33.22 11.35 0.81
N PHE A 66 -32.51 10.65 -0.06
CA PHE A 66 -31.52 11.20 -0.96
C PHE A 66 -32.18 11.55 -2.31
N ASP A 67 -32.82 12.72 -2.40
CA ASP A 67 -33.58 13.13 -3.59
C ASP A 67 -32.75 13.98 -4.55
N HIS A 68 -32.25 13.36 -5.61
CA HIS A 68 -31.44 13.99 -6.64
C HIS A 68 -31.94 13.60 -8.04
N LYS A 69 -31.62 14.41 -9.06
CA LYS A 69 -32.03 14.16 -10.46
C LYS A 69 -31.39 12.90 -11.04
N GLU A 70 -30.18 12.59 -10.61
CA GLU A 70 -29.38 11.48 -11.10
C GLU A 70 -28.44 10.99 -9.98
N TYR A 71 -28.26 9.67 -9.93
CA TYR A 71 -27.52 8.94 -8.91
C TYR A 71 -26.32 8.26 -9.54
N VAL A 72 -25.20 8.30 -8.83
CA VAL A 72 -23.99 7.53 -9.14
C VAL A 72 -23.78 6.50 -8.04
N VAL A 73 -24.05 5.23 -8.35
CA VAL A 73 -23.85 4.09 -7.44
C VAL A 73 -22.46 3.51 -7.71
N LYS A 74 -21.61 3.44 -6.68
CA LYS A 74 -20.23 2.97 -6.79
C LYS A 74 -19.93 1.90 -5.76
N ALA A 75 -19.51 0.72 -6.23
CA ALA A 75 -18.91 -0.30 -5.37
C ALA A 75 -17.70 0.29 -4.64
N GLN A 76 -17.61 0.06 -3.33
CA GLN A 76 -16.47 0.49 -2.54
C GLN A 76 -15.49 -0.67 -2.42
N ILE A 77 -14.46 -0.61 -3.26
CA ILE A 77 -13.25 -1.43 -3.18
C ILE A 77 -12.04 -0.50 -3.38
N LEU A 78 -10.87 -0.85 -2.86
CA LEU A 78 -9.63 -0.07 -3.00
C LEU A 78 -9.09 -0.12 -4.43
N ALA A 79 -9.31 -1.24 -5.13
CA ALA A 79 -8.87 -1.39 -6.51
C ALA A 79 -9.62 -0.44 -7.49
N GLY A 80 -8.87 0.17 -8.40
CA GLY A 80 -9.40 1.03 -9.45
C GLY A 80 -10.10 0.25 -10.58
N GLY A 81 -10.58 0.98 -11.59
CA GLY A 81 -11.21 0.39 -12.78
C GLY A 81 -12.63 -0.15 -12.57
N ARG A 82 -13.30 0.23 -11.48
CA ARG A 82 -14.63 -0.24 -11.07
C ARG A 82 -15.69 -0.13 -12.17
N GLY A 83 -15.70 0.97 -12.95
CA GLY A 83 -16.67 1.17 -14.03
C GLY A 83 -16.51 0.22 -15.23
N LYS A 84 -15.36 -0.46 -15.36
CA LYS A 84 -15.14 -1.54 -16.35
C LYS A 84 -15.11 -2.91 -15.69
N GLY A 85 -15.32 -2.97 -14.37
CA GLY A 85 -15.30 -4.19 -13.60
C GLY A 85 -16.54 -5.06 -13.86
N LYS A 86 -16.41 -6.35 -13.59
CA LYS A 86 -17.46 -7.35 -13.82
C LYS A 86 -17.72 -8.13 -12.54
N PHE A 87 -18.98 -8.45 -12.32
CA PHE A 87 -19.38 -9.42 -11.31
C PHE A 87 -19.43 -10.81 -11.96
N PRO A 88 -18.77 -11.84 -11.40
CA PRO A 88 -18.65 -13.15 -12.03
C PRO A 88 -19.99 -13.92 -12.11
N THR A 89 -20.98 -13.56 -11.30
CA THR A 89 -22.27 -14.26 -11.20
C THR A 89 -23.45 -13.32 -11.44
N GLY A 90 -24.16 -13.45 -12.57
CA GLY A 90 -25.55 -12.97 -12.67
C GLY A 90 -25.84 -11.97 -13.80
N ARG A 91 -25.33 -10.74 -13.72
CA ARG A 91 -25.75 -9.63 -14.58
C ARG A 91 -24.57 -8.97 -15.29
N SER A 92 -24.46 -9.21 -16.60
CA SER A 92 -23.42 -8.61 -17.45
C SER A 92 -23.59 -7.11 -17.68
N ASP A 93 -24.77 -6.57 -17.36
CA ASP A 93 -25.13 -5.17 -17.53
C ASP A 93 -24.82 -4.29 -16.30
N ILE A 94 -24.51 -4.91 -15.15
CA ILE A 94 -24.05 -4.18 -13.95
C ILE A 94 -22.51 -4.23 -13.88
N THR A 95 -21.91 -3.05 -13.81
CA THR A 95 -20.48 -2.89 -13.48
C THR A 95 -20.33 -2.35 -12.06
N GLY A 96 -19.10 -2.13 -11.59
CA GLY A 96 -18.85 -1.50 -10.29
C GLY A 96 -19.26 -0.02 -10.18
N VAL A 97 -19.73 0.60 -11.28
CA VAL A 97 -20.29 1.95 -11.30
C VAL A 97 -21.57 1.98 -12.14
N LEU A 98 -22.67 2.48 -11.57
CA LEU A 98 -23.93 2.73 -12.28
C LEU A 98 -24.32 4.21 -12.19
N ILE A 99 -24.73 4.79 -13.31
CA ILE A 99 -25.34 6.12 -13.37
C ILE A 99 -26.80 5.94 -13.79
N THR A 100 -27.74 6.49 -13.03
CA THR A 100 -29.17 6.36 -13.33
C THR A 100 -29.99 7.52 -12.77
N GLN A 101 -31.09 7.85 -13.44
CA GLN A 101 -32.08 8.82 -12.96
C GLN A 101 -33.21 8.15 -12.14
N LYS A 102 -33.26 6.82 -12.11
CA LYS A 102 -34.32 6.06 -11.44
C LYS A 102 -33.84 5.56 -10.08
N LYS A 103 -34.55 5.92 -9.01
CA LYS A 103 -34.27 5.44 -7.64
C LYS A 103 -34.32 3.91 -7.54
N ASP A 104 -35.25 3.28 -8.25
CA ASP A 104 -35.41 1.81 -8.23
C ASP A 104 -34.21 1.10 -8.87
N ASP A 105 -33.67 1.65 -9.97
CA ASP A 105 -32.46 1.10 -10.60
C ASP A 105 -31.25 1.24 -9.66
N ALA A 106 -31.12 2.39 -8.98
CA ALA A 106 -30.07 2.61 -8.00
C ALA A 106 -30.17 1.61 -6.83
N ALA A 107 -31.38 1.44 -6.27
CA ALA A 107 -31.63 0.50 -5.19
C ALA A 107 -31.35 -0.96 -5.59
N GLY A 108 -31.79 -1.37 -6.78
CA GLY A 108 -31.53 -2.70 -7.32
C GLY A 108 -30.04 -2.96 -7.59
N SER A 109 -29.30 -1.93 -8.01
CA SER A 109 -27.85 -2.02 -8.19
C SER A 109 -27.12 -2.22 -6.87
N ILE A 110 -27.50 -1.50 -5.81
CA ILE A 110 -26.91 -1.68 -4.47
C ILE A 110 -27.14 -3.10 -3.96
N GLU A 111 -28.37 -3.61 -4.08
CA GLU A 111 -28.72 -4.98 -3.67
C GLU A 111 -27.87 -6.03 -4.39
N TYR A 112 -27.56 -5.80 -5.67
CA TYR A 112 -26.72 -6.70 -6.43
C TYR A 112 -25.23 -6.55 -6.09
N MET A 113 -24.72 -5.34 -5.91
CA MET A 113 -23.30 -5.12 -5.64
C MET A 113 -22.90 -5.67 -4.26
N VAL A 114 -23.66 -5.37 -3.21
CA VAL A 114 -23.32 -5.77 -1.83
C VAL A 114 -23.29 -7.29 -1.71
N GLY A 115 -22.19 -7.82 -1.16
CA GLY A 115 -22.01 -9.26 -0.94
C GLY A 115 -21.49 -10.03 -2.15
N HIS A 116 -21.32 -9.39 -3.31
CA HIS A 116 -20.72 -10.00 -4.49
C HIS A 116 -19.27 -9.55 -4.69
N LYS A 117 -18.49 -10.38 -5.39
CA LYS A 117 -17.10 -10.04 -5.73
C LYS A 117 -17.03 -9.25 -7.03
N LEU A 118 -16.36 -8.11 -7.01
CA LEU A 118 -16.09 -7.30 -8.19
C LEU A 118 -14.69 -7.62 -8.71
N ILE A 119 -14.59 -8.00 -9.98
CA ILE A 119 -13.33 -8.23 -10.68
C ILE A 119 -13.02 -6.99 -11.53
N THR A 120 -11.85 -6.39 -11.35
CA THR A 120 -11.32 -5.33 -12.21
C THR A 120 -9.97 -5.76 -12.80
N LYS A 121 -9.34 -4.90 -13.62
CA LYS A 121 -7.97 -5.14 -14.08
C LYS A 121 -6.93 -5.12 -12.95
N GLN A 122 -7.28 -4.55 -11.80
CA GLN A 122 -6.39 -4.31 -10.66
C GLN A 122 -6.72 -5.21 -9.46
N THR A 123 -7.69 -6.12 -9.57
CA THR A 123 -8.01 -7.10 -8.51
C THR A 123 -7.38 -8.46 -8.82
N PRO A 124 -7.23 -9.34 -7.82
CA PRO A 124 -6.99 -10.76 -8.04
C PRO A 124 -8.05 -11.40 -8.98
N PRO A 125 -7.76 -12.55 -9.61
CA PRO A 125 -8.68 -13.23 -10.53
C PRO A 125 -10.06 -13.55 -9.93
N GLU A 126 -10.11 -13.82 -8.62
CA GLU A 126 -11.33 -14.10 -7.86
C GLU A 126 -12.16 -12.84 -7.52
N GLY A 127 -11.58 -11.65 -7.71
CA GLY A 127 -12.19 -10.36 -7.38
C GLY A 127 -12.24 -10.05 -5.89
N VAL A 128 -12.69 -8.84 -5.59
CA VAL A 128 -12.78 -8.30 -4.21
C VAL A 128 -14.23 -8.25 -3.77
N LEU A 129 -14.52 -8.69 -2.54
CA LEU A 129 -15.87 -8.62 -1.97
C LEU A 129 -16.29 -7.16 -1.78
N VAL A 130 -17.41 -6.78 -2.38
CA VAL A 130 -18.02 -5.47 -2.16
C VAL A 130 -18.85 -5.53 -0.87
N SER A 131 -18.28 -5.06 0.23
CA SER A 131 -18.97 -4.99 1.54
C SER A 131 -19.84 -3.72 1.68
N LYS A 132 -19.47 -2.65 0.98
CA LYS A 132 -20.13 -1.35 1.02
C LYS A 132 -20.34 -0.79 -0.38
N VAL A 133 -21.40 -0.01 -0.53
CA VAL A 133 -21.70 0.75 -1.75
C VAL A 133 -21.94 2.21 -1.36
N MET A 134 -21.38 3.11 -2.15
CA MET A 134 -21.63 4.54 -2.04
C MET A 134 -22.62 4.95 -3.12
N VAL A 135 -23.60 5.79 -2.75
CA VAL A 135 -24.50 6.46 -3.69
C VAL A 135 -24.28 7.96 -3.57
N ALA A 136 -23.86 8.58 -4.67
CA ALA A 136 -23.60 10.01 -4.73
C ALA A 136 -24.55 10.72 -5.69
N GLU A 137 -24.71 12.03 -5.51
CA GLU A 137 -25.37 12.86 -6.53
C GLU A 137 -24.49 12.95 -7.78
N SER A 138 -25.11 12.91 -8.96
CA SER A 138 -24.40 13.22 -10.19
C SER A 138 -24.10 14.71 -10.29
N VAL A 139 -22.92 15.04 -10.80
CA VAL A 139 -22.52 16.41 -11.16
C VAL A 139 -22.44 16.52 -12.67
N GLN A 140 -22.98 17.60 -13.23
CA GLN A 140 -22.90 17.86 -14.66
C GLN A 140 -21.50 18.38 -14.99
N ILE A 141 -20.63 17.46 -15.39
CA ILE A 141 -19.22 17.73 -15.69
C ILE A 141 -19.13 18.47 -17.03
N GLY A 142 -18.55 19.67 -16.99
CA GLY A 142 -18.16 20.41 -18.20
C GLY A 142 -16.75 20.04 -18.66
N ARG A 143 -15.84 19.80 -17.71
CA ARG A 143 -14.45 19.43 -18.01
C ARG A 143 -13.83 18.62 -16.87
N GLU A 144 -13.01 17.64 -17.25
CA GLU A 144 -12.28 16.78 -16.33
C GLU A 144 -10.80 17.11 -16.37
N THR A 145 -10.20 17.32 -15.21
CA THR A 145 -8.75 17.49 -15.07
C THR A 145 -8.22 16.51 -14.03
N TYR A 146 -6.90 16.40 -13.95
CA TYR A 146 -6.19 15.57 -12.99
C TYR A 146 -5.39 16.45 -12.04
N LEU A 147 -5.42 16.12 -10.74
CA LEU A 147 -4.61 16.77 -9.73
C LEU A 147 -4.15 15.74 -8.69
N ALA A 148 -2.87 15.68 -8.43
CA ALA A 148 -2.30 14.90 -7.34
C ALA A 148 -1.27 15.71 -6.54
N ILE A 149 -1.13 15.39 -5.26
CA ILE A 149 -0.11 15.91 -4.36
C ILE A 149 0.61 14.70 -3.79
N LEU A 150 1.94 14.66 -3.91
CA LEU A 150 2.76 13.56 -3.38
C LEU A 150 4.10 14.07 -2.86
N MET A 151 4.75 13.28 -2.00
CA MET A 151 6.14 13.53 -1.62
C MET A 151 7.08 13.07 -2.73
N ASP A 152 7.73 14.02 -3.39
CA ASP A 152 8.68 13.75 -4.46
C ASP A 152 10.11 13.68 -3.92
N ARG A 153 10.80 12.58 -4.25
CA ARG A 153 12.16 12.30 -3.76
C ARG A 153 13.20 13.12 -4.51
N ASP A 154 12.94 13.50 -5.74
CA ASP A 154 13.89 14.28 -6.55
C ASP A 154 13.95 15.74 -6.08
N SER A 155 12.79 16.33 -5.80
CA SER A 155 12.70 17.69 -5.22
C SER A 155 12.83 17.74 -3.70
N ASN A 156 12.87 16.60 -3.01
CA ASN A 156 12.96 16.48 -1.55
C ASN A 156 11.81 17.19 -0.82
N GLY A 157 10.59 17.11 -1.34
CA GLY A 157 9.44 17.77 -0.75
C GLY A 157 8.13 17.46 -1.47
N PRO A 158 7.03 18.09 -1.04
CA PRO A 158 5.75 17.93 -1.73
C PRO A 158 5.82 18.48 -3.16
N VAL A 159 5.24 17.75 -4.11
CA VAL A 159 5.02 18.21 -5.49
C VAL A 159 3.54 18.10 -5.80
N ILE A 160 3.00 19.13 -6.44
CA ILE A 160 1.68 19.06 -7.08
C ILE A 160 1.87 18.66 -8.54
N VAL A 161 1.24 17.56 -8.93
CA VAL A 161 1.15 17.08 -10.31
C VAL A 161 -0.23 17.42 -10.85
N ALA A 162 -0.30 18.13 -11.97
CA ALA A 162 -1.54 18.61 -12.56
C ALA A 162 -1.57 18.32 -14.06
N SER A 163 -2.73 17.95 -14.60
CA SER A 163 -2.92 17.79 -16.04
C SER A 163 -4.34 18.20 -16.45
N PRO A 164 -4.52 18.94 -17.55
CA PRO A 164 -5.84 19.24 -18.10
C PRO A 164 -6.52 17.99 -18.70
N ALA A 165 -5.80 16.89 -18.89
CA ALA A 165 -6.35 15.60 -19.28
C ALA A 165 -6.71 14.77 -18.03
N GLY A 166 -7.92 14.96 -17.52
CA GLY A 166 -8.51 14.16 -16.44
C GLY A 166 -9.37 12.99 -16.94
N GLY A 167 -9.85 12.16 -16.02
CA GLY A 167 -10.75 11.04 -16.31
C GLY A 167 -10.06 9.82 -16.94
N VAL A 168 -8.73 9.88 -17.09
CA VAL A 168 -7.88 8.84 -17.67
C VAL A 168 -6.72 8.50 -16.73
N ASP A 169 -6.01 7.41 -17.02
CA ASP A 169 -4.83 6.98 -16.27
C ASP A 169 -3.69 7.99 -16.48
N ILE A 170 -3.09 8.49 -15.40
CA ILE A 170 -2.09 9.57 -15.51
C ILE A 170 -0.79 9.06 -16.13
N GLU A 171 -0.48 7.78 -15.94
CA GLU A 171 0.65 7.07 -16.53
C GLU A 171 0.51 7.01 -18.05
N GLU A 172 -0.70 6.80 -18.56
CA GLU A 172 -0.97 6.83 -20.01
C GLU A 172 -0.75 8.24 -20.59
N VAL A 173 -1.14 9.28 -19.85
CA VAL A 173 -0.85 10.68 -20.23
C VAL A 173 0.66 10.94 -20.19
N ALA A 174 1.38 10.42 -19.20
CA ALA A 174 2.82 10.59 -19.08
C ALA A 174 3.57 9.95 -20.25
N GLU A 175 3.12 8.80 -20.73
CA GLU A 175 3.71 8.11 -21.88
C GLU A 175 3.34 8.79 -23.21
N LYS A 176 2.05 9.09 -23.43
CA LYS A 176 1.55 9.54 -24.74
C LYS A 176 1.59 11.05 -24.94
N SER A 177 1.47 11.82 -23.86
CA SER A 177 1.34 13.28 -23.90
C SER A 177 1.99 13.95 -22.69
N PRO A 178 3.30 13.72 -22.44
CA PRO A 178 3.99 14.20 -21.23
C PRO A 178 3.95 15.73 -21.07
N HIS A 179 3.81 16.48 -22.16
CA HIS A 179 3.71 17.94 -22.16
C HIS A 179 2.42 18.48 -21.50
N LEU A 180 1.42 17.62 -21.27
CA LEU A 180 0.21 17.94 -20.53
C LEU A 180 0.38 17.78 -19.01
N ILE A 181 1.48 17.19 -18.55
CA ILE A 181 1.76 17.02 -17.13
C ILE A 181 2.60 18.18 -16.62
N PHE A 182 2.04 18.92 -15.68
CA PHE A 182 2.70 19.99 -14.97
C PHE A 182 3.09 19.51 -13.57
N LYS A 183 4.33 19.76 -13.18
CA LYS A 183 4.83 19.48 -11.84
C LYS A 183 5.26 20.78 -11.18
N GLU A 184 4.77 21.02 -9.98
CA GLU A 184 5.07 22.21 -9.20
C GLU A 184 5.58 21.79 -7.82
N PRO A 185 6.92 21.81 -7.60
CA PRO A 185 7.51 21.60 -6.30
C PRO A 185 7.08 22.67 -5.30
N ILE A 186 6.74 22.25 -4.09
CA ILE A 186 6.26 23.10 -3.01
C ILE A 186 7.28 23.11 -1.89
N ASP A 187 7.69 24.31 -1.50
CA ASP A 187 8.45 24.55 -0.27
C ASP A 187 7.58 24.17 0.93
N ILE A 188 7.99 23.16 1.69
CA ILE A 188 7.17 22.57 2.76
C ILE A 188 6.91 23.54 3.92
N ASP A 189 7.79 24.52 4.14
CA ASP A 189 7.65 25.50 5.21
C ASP A 189 6.69 26.63 4.80
N LYS A 190 6.69 27.01 3.52
CA LYS A 190 5.80 28.06 2.99
C LYS A 190 4.43 27.52 2.59
N GLY A 191 4.37 26.28 2.12
CA GLY A 191 3.19 25.67 1.55
C GLY A 191 2.75 26.29 0.22
N VAL A 192 1.50 26.02 -0.16
CA VAL A 192 0.92 26.52 -1.41
C VAL A 192 0.47 27.97 -1.26
N THR A 193 1.15 28.88 -1.93
CA THR A 193 0.78 30.30 -2.00
C THR A 193 -0.34 30.54 -3.02
N ASP A 194 -0.99 31.71 -2.95
CA ASP A 194 -2.01 32.11 -3.94
C ASP A 194 -1.46 32.15 -5.36
N GLU A 195 -0.22 32.61 -5.53
CA GLU A 195 0.45 32.65 -6.84
C GLU A 195 0.61 31.24 -7.43
N ILE A 196 1.08 30.29 -6.61
CA ILE A 196 1.25 28.88 -7.02
C ILE A 196 -0.11 28.27 -7.37
N ALA A 197 -1.11 28.44 -6.50
CA ALA A 197 -2.43 27.88 -6.71
C ALA A 197 -3.12 28.43 -7.97
N LEU A 198 -3.01 29.75 -8.22
CA LEU A 198 -3.54 30.38 -9.42
C LEU A 198 -2.80 29.94 -10.68
N ARG A 199 -1.49 29.79 -10.63
CA ARG A 199 -0.67 29.28 -11.74
C ARG A 199 -1.08 27.84 -12.10
N LEU A 200 -1.24 26.98 -11.11
CA LEU A 200 -1.71 25.60 -11.31
C LEU A 200 -3.13 25.56 -11.89
N ALA A 201 -4.06 26.36 -11.35
CA ALA A 201 -5.41 26.45 -11.88
C ALA A 201 -5.44 26.92 -13.36
N GLU A 202 -4.54 27.82 -13.75
CA GLU A 202 -4.38 28.25 -15.15
C GLU A 202 -3.76 27.17 -16.04
N LYS A 203 -2.79 26.40 -15.54
CA LYS A 203 -2.22 25.24 -16.25
C LYS A 203 -3.24 24.13 -16.45
N LEU A 204 -4.15 23.99 -15.50
CA LEU A 204 -5.36 23.17 -15.62
C LEU A 204 -6.47 23.87 -16.43
N GLU A 205 -6.18 24.98 -17.11
CA GLU A 205 -7.07 25.74 -18.00
C GLU A 205 -8.39 26.24 -17.38
N PHE A 206 -8.47 26.37 -16.05
CA PHE A 206 -9.60 27.05 -15.41
C PHE A 206 -9.54 28.56 -15.69
N LYS A 207 -10.71 29.16 -15.98
CA LYS A 207 -10.82 30.56 -16.42
C LYS A 207 -11.74 31.39 -15.51
N GLY A 208 -11.54 32.71 -15.51
CA GLY A 208 -12.39 33.64 -14.77
C GLY A 208 -12.56 33.27 -13.29
N ALA A 209 -13.79 33.30 -12.79
CA ALA A 209 -14.09 32.97 -11.39
C ALA A 209 -13.75 31.50 -11.03
N LEU A 210 -13.77 30.58 -12.00
CA LEU A 210 -13.43 29.19 -11.78
C LEU A 210 -11.94 29.00 -11.49
N LYS A 211 -11.07 29.83 -12.07
CA LYS A 211 -9.63 29.83 -11.75
C LYS A 211 -9.41 30.08 -10.25
N THR A 212 -10.08 31.08 -9.69
CA THR A 212 -9.99 31.39 -8.27
C THR A 212 -10.58 30.27 -7.42
N LYS A 213 -11.72 29.68 -7.79
CA LYS A 213 -12.31 28.55 -7.07
C LYS A 213 -11.40 27.32 -7.08
N ALA A 214 -10.80 27.00 -8.22
CA ALA A 214 -9.85 25.89 -8.33
C ALA A 214 -8.59 26.14 -7.50
N ALA A 215 -8.07 27.37 -7.48
CA ALA A 215 -6.95 27.75 -6.63
C ALA A 215 -7.26 27.55 -5.13
N GLU A 216 -8.47 27.92 -4.67
CA GLU A 216 -8.89 27.66 -3.29
C GLU A 216 -8.98 26.16 -2.98
N GLU A 217 -9.53 25.35 -3.89
CA GLU A 217 -9.57 23.89 -3.72
C GLU A 217 -8.16 23.28 -3.68
N ILE A 218 -7.23 23.69 -4.54
CA ILE A 218 -5.83 23.23 -4.53
C ILE A 218 -5.17 23.53 -3.17
N LYS A 219 -5.38 24.72 -2.61
CA LYS A 219 -4.87 25.07 -1.27
C LYS A 219 -5.47 24.19 -0.17
N ARG A 220 -6.76 23.87 -0.24
CA ARG A 220 -7.44 22.99 0.74
C ARG A 220 -6.93 21.56 0.64
N LEU A 221 -6.72 21.05 -0.57
CA LEU A 221 -6.13 19.73 -0.81
C LEU A 221 -4.71 19.64 -0.25
N TYR A 222 -3.88 20.66 -0.43
CA TYR A 222 -2.55 20.70 0.17
C TYR A 222 -2.60 20.77 1.71
N LYS A 223 -3.52 21.58 2.27
CA LYS A 223 -3.73 21.63 3.71
C LYS A 223 -4.13 20.24 4.26
N LEU A 224 -5.02 19.53 3.57
CA LEU A 224 -5.38 18.16 3.91
C LEU A 224 -4.15 17.25 3.85
N PHE A 225 -3.40 17.27 2.74
CA PHE A 225 -2.22 16.43 2.52
C PHE A 225 -1.23 16.50 3.70
N ILE A 226 -0.89 17.72 4.14
CA ILE A 226 0.03 17.93 5.27
C ILE A 226 -0.61 17.53 6.61
N ALA A 227 -1.88 17.88 6.85
CA ALA A 227 -2.51 17.69 8.14
C ALA A 227 -2.74 16.21 8.50
N VAL A 228 -2.84 15.36 7.48
CA VAL A 228 -3.16 13.94 7.64
C VAL A 228 -1.96 13.02 7.43
N ASP A 229 -0.76 13.59 7.24
CA ASP A 229 0.46 12.84 6.89
C ASP A 229 0.26 11.95 5.66
N ALA A 230 -0.38 12.50 4.62
CA ALA A 230 -0.56 11.78 3.37
C ALA A 230 0.78 11.63 2.63
N THR A 231 1.00 10.46 2.02
CA THR A 231 2.05 10.25 1.01
C THR A 231 1.56 10.61 -0.39
N GLN A 232 0.24 10.47 -0.62
CA GLN A 232 -0.43 10.87 -1.85
C GLN A 232 -1.87 11.32 -1.58
N VAL A 233 -2.28 12.40 -2.25
CA VAL A 233 -3.68 12.79 -2.44
C VAL A 233 -3.90 12.91 -3.94
N GLU A 234 -4.69 12.03 -4.53
CA GLU A 234 -5.01 12.03 -5.96
C GLU A 234 -6.50 12.29 -6.15
N ILE A 235 -6.82 13.29 -6.97
CA ILE A 235 -8.18 13.65 -7.39
C ILE A 235 -8.29 13.44 -8.90
N ASN A 236 -9.04 12.40 -9.28
CA ASN A 236 -9.24 12.06 -10.68
C ASN A 236 -10.68 11.57 -10.96
N PRO A 237 -11.58 12.42 -11.47
CA PRO A 237 -11.31 13.76 -11.98
C PRO A 237 -11.47 14.88 -10.94
N PHE A 238 -10.64 15.92 -11.07
CA PHE A 238 -10.85 17.26 -10.52
C PHE A 238 -11.61 18.08 -11.55
N VAL A 239 -12.89 18.39 -11.30
CA VAL A 239 -13.81 18.80 -12.36
C VAL A 239 -14.25 20.24 -12.28
N GLU A 240 -14.52 20.79 -13.46
CA GLU A 240 -15.34 21.97 -13.68
C GLU A 240 -16.75 21.52 -14.04
N THR A 241 -17.76 22.05 -13.35
CA THR A 241 -19.17 21.75 -13.67
C THR A 241 -19.80 22.80 -14.58
N THR A 242 -20.83 22.42 -15.33
CA THR A 242 -21.57 23.34 -16.22
C THR A 242 -22.28 24.48 -15.48
N ASP A 243 -22.46 24.36 -14.17
CA ASP A 243 -22.99 25.42 -13.28
C ASP A 243 -21.89 26.21 -12.54
N ASN A 244 -20.67 26.25 -13.10
CA ASN A 244 -19.54 27.06 -12.65
C ASN A 244 -19.08 26.75 -11.21
N ARG A 245 -18.99 25.47 -10.86
CA ARG A 245 -18.39 24.99 -9.61
C ARG A 245 -17.17 24.11 -9.92
N VAL A 246 -16.39 23.86 -8.86
CA VAL A 246 -15.21 22.98 -8.90
C VAL A 246 -15.44 21.86 -7.89
N PHE A 247 -15.19 20.61 -8.30
CA PHE A 247 -15.46 19.43 -7.47
C PHE A 247 -14.29 18.44 -7.52
N CYS A 248 -14.07 17.76 -6.39
CA CYS A 248 -13.30 16.53 -6.30
C CYS A 248 -14.28 15.35 -6.47
N VAL A 249 -14.29 14.71 -7.65
CA VAL A 249 -15.29 13.68 -8.00
C VAL A 249 -14.91 12.30 -7.51
N ASP A 250 -13.64 11.93 -7.67
CA ASP A 250 -13.07 10.69 -7.16
C ASP A 250 -11.76 11.03 -6.47
N ALA A 251 -11.45 10.30 -5.40
CA ALA A 251 -10.31 10.60 -4.55
C ALA A 251 -9.65 9.31 -4.07
N LYS A 252 -8.33 9.25 -4.19
CA LYS A 252 -7.49 8.19 -3.67
C LYS A 252 -6.41 8.80 -2.78
N LEU A 253 -6.40 8.41 -1.52
CA LEU A 253 -5.46 8.91 -0.52
C LEU A 253 -4.60 7.77 0.03
N ASN A 254 -3.30 8.04 0.10
CA ASN A 254 -2.31 7.18 0.75
C ASN A 254 -1.67 7.92 1.92
N PHE A 255 -1.33 7.18 2.98
CA PHE A 255 -0.82 7.74 4.23
C PHE A 255 0.53 7.16 4.60
N ASP A 256 1.31 7.92 5.37
CA ASP A 256 2.57 7.45 5.96
C ASP A 256 2.29 6.63 7.22
N ASP A 257 2.58 5.33 7.18
CA ASP A 257 2.41 4.44 8.35
C ASP A 257 3.32 4.83 9.52
N SER A 258 4.41 5.52 9.23
CA SER A 258 5.29 6.08 10.27
C SER A 258 4.57 7.14 11.10
N ALA A 259 3.50 7.76 10.58
CA ALA A 259 2.68 8.74 11.27
C ALA A 259 1.50 8.13 12.05
N ALA A 260 1.31 6.80 12.01
CA ALA A 260 0.18 6.13 12.67
C ALA A 260 0.03 6.48 14.16
N PHE A 261 1.16 6.69 14.87
CA PHE A 261 1.16 7.07 16.28
C PHE A 261 0.43 8.39 16.57
N ARG A 262 0.39 9.32 15.60
CA ARG A 262 -0.28 10.63 15.69
C ARG A 262 -1.54 10.74 14.84
N GLN A 263 -1.78 9.83 13.90
CA GLN A 263 -2.94 9.80 13.01
C GLN A 263 -3.98 8.72 13.40
N LYS A 264 -4.24 8.53 14.69
CA LYS A 264 -5.08 7.42 15.19
C LYS A 264 -6.47 7.34 14.57
N GLU A 265 -7.12 8.48 14.34
CA GLU A 265 -8.45 8.52 13.70
C GLU A 265 -8.42 7.98 12.26
N ILE A 266 -7.31 8.21 11.55
CA ILE A 266 -7.15 7.78 10.17
C ILE A 266 -6.86 6.29 10.10
N PHE A 267 -5.94 5.80 10.93
CA PHE A 267 -5.62 4.38 10.99
C PHE A 267 -6.75 3.53 11.57
N ALA A 268 -7.69 4.12 12.31
CA ALA A 268 -8.93 3.46 12.70
C ALA A 268 -9.91 3.23 11.53
N MET A 269 -9.68 3.89 10.38
CA MET A 269 -10.46 3.69 9.15
C MET A 269 -9.90 2.59 8.25
N ASP A 270 -8.77 1.97 8.60
CA ASP A 270 -8.16 0.90 7.80
C ASP A 270 -9.14 -0.27 7.61
N ASP A 271 -9.29 -0.69 6.36
CA ASP A 271 -10.14 -1.81 5.97
C ASP A 271 -9.26 -2.97 5.51
N HIS A 272 -9.06 -3.92 6.41
CA HIS A 272 -8.28 -5.12 6.14
C HIS A 272 -9.04 -6.17 5.29
N ALA A 273 -10.29 -5.91 4.88
CA ALA A 273 -11.09 -6.90 4.15
C ALA A 273 -10.52 -7.28 2.78
N GLU A 274 -9.74 -6.38 2.15
CA GLU A 274 -9.09 -6.61 0.85
C GLU A 274 -7.64 -7.08 0.99
N GLN A 275 -7.07 -7.08 2.19
CA GLN A 275 -5.70 -7.48 2.45
C GLN A 275 -5.60 -9.01 2.55
N ASP A 276 -4.43 -9.57 2.21
CA ASP A 276 -4.18 -10.98 2.44
C ASP A 276 -4.22 -11.25 3.96
N PRO A 277 -5.05 -12.20 4.45
CA PRO A 277 -5.12 -12.53 5.88
C PRO A 277 -3.76 -12.87 6.49
N ARG A 278 -2.83 -13.39 5.70
CA ARG A 278 -1.45 -13.71 6.14
C ARG A 278 -0.65 -12.44 6.42
N GLU A 279 -0.89 -11.38 5.66
CA GLU A 279 -0.24 -10.07 5.83
C GLU A 279 -0.77 -9.39 7.08
N THR A 280 -2.10 -9.36 7.27
CA THR A 280 -2.72 -8.82 8.49
C THR A 280 -2.27 -9.58 9.74
N GLU A 281 -2.09 -10.90 9.63
CA GLU A 281 -1.60 -11.71 10.75
C GLU A 281 -0.12 -11.46 11.05
N ALA A 282 0.71 -11.29 10.02
CA ALA A 282 2.13 -10.96 10.14
C ALA A 282 2.35 -9.63 10.87
N ASP A 283 1.54 -8.62 10.53
CA ASP A 283 1.65 -7.27 11.10
C ASP A 283 1.49 -7.26 12.63
N LYS A 284 0.63 -8.13 13.18
CA LYS A 284 0.43 -8.29 14.65
C LYS A 284 1.71 -8.69 15.40
N PHE A 285 2.67 -9.28 14.69
CA PHE A 285 3.96 -9.72 15.24
C PHE A 285 5.13 -8.85 14.78
N GLY A 286 4.85 -7.72 14.11
CA GLY A 286 5.86 -6.83 13.54
C GLY A 286 6.67 -7.50 12.42
N LEU A 287 6.01 -8.33 11.62
CA LEU A 287 6.60 -9.04 10.49
C LEU A 287 6.15 -8.40 9.18
N ASN A 288 7.09 -7.99 8.33
CA ASN A 288 6.74 -7.44 7.01
C ASN A 288 6.59 -8.59 6.02
N TYR A 289 5.35 -9.03 5.78
CA TYR A 289 5.02 -10.14 4.88
C TYR A 289 4.35 -9.62 3.59
N ILE A 290 4.67 -10.23 2.45
CA ILE A 290 3.94 -10.05 1.19
C ILE A 290 3.81 -11.43 0.53
N GLY A 291 2.58 -11.84 0.23
CA GLY A 291 2.31 -13.09 -0.49
C GLY A 291 2.71 -12.99 -1.97
N LEU A 292 3.26 -14.06 -2.54
CA LEU A 292 3.56 -14.19 -3.97
C LEU A 292 3.04 -15.54 -4.49
N ASP A 293 3.03 -15.73 -5.80
CA ASP A 293 2.45 -16.93 -6.45
C ASP A 293 3.42 -18.12 -6.55
N GLY A 294 4.56 -18.07 -5.87
CA GLY A 294 5.58 -19.11 -5.91
C GLY A 294 5.39 -20.27 -4.92
N ASN A 295 6.42 -21.10 -4.81
CA ASN A 295 6.40 -22.32 -3.99
C ASN A 295 7.61 -22.47 -3.06
N ILE A 296 8.59 -21.57 -3.11
CA ILE A 296 9.72 -21.53 -2.17
C ILE A 296 9.53 -20.32 -1.26
N ALA A 297 9.14 -20.56 -0.01
CA ALA A 297 9.00 -19.51 0.97
C ALA A 297 10.37 -19.04 1.47
N CYS A 298 10.49 -17.76 1.81
CA CYS A 298 11.69 -17.24 2.45
C CYS A 298 11.40 -16.55 3.78
N LEU A 299 12.34 -16.65 4.73
CA LEU A 299 12.37 -15.90 5.98
C LEU A 299 13.75 -15.27 6.12
N VAL A 300 13.79 -13.95 6.15
CA VAL A 300 15.03 -13.19 6.05
C VAL A 300 15.02 -12.01 7.02
N ASN A 301 16.19 -11.60 7.52
CA ASN A 301 16.32 -10.37 8.30
C ASN A 301 16.89 -9.23 7.45
N GLY A 302 16.10 -8.17 7.28
CA GLY A 302 16.38 -6.99 6.49
C GLY A 302 15.75 -7.04 5.09
N ALA A 303 14.93 -6.05 4.77
CA ALA A 303 14.19 -5.94 3.51
C ALA A 303 15.08 -6.09 2.25
N GLY A 304 16.25 -5.46 2.21
CA GLY A 304 17.19 -5.58 1.08
C GLY A 304 17.69 -7.02 0.87
N LEU A 305 17.99 -7.74 1.96
CA LEU A 305 18.41 -9.12 1.88
C LEU A 305 17.23 -10.05 1.52
N ALA A 306 16.03 -9.73 1.99
CA ALA A 306 14.81 -10.45 1.65
C ALA A 306 14.53 -10.38 0.14
N MET A 307 14.61 -9.18 -0.45
CA MET A 307 14.53 -8.99 -1.92
C MET A 307 15.62 -9.77 -2.67
N ALA A 308 16.89 -9.63 -2.27
CA ALA A 308 17.98 -10.35 -2.90
C ALA A 308 17.84 -11.89 -2.79
N THR A 309 17.20 -12.37 -1.72
CA THR A 309 16.92 -13.79 -1.51
C THR A 309 15.86 -14.31 -2.49
N MET A 310 14.79 -13.53 -2.71
CA MET A 310 13.78 -13.85 -3.72
C MET A 310 14.39 -13.85 -5.12
N ASP A 311 15.20 -12.83 -5.45
CA ASP A 311 15.85 -12.70 -6.75
C ASP A 311 16.76 -13.89 -7.04
N ILE A 312 17.58 -14.33 -6.07
CA ILE A 312 18.49 -15.45 -6.30
C ILE A 312 17.77 -16.79 -6.40
N ILE A 313 16.61 -16.96 -5.74
CA ILE A 313 15.73 -18.13 -5.93
C ILE A 313 15.26 -18.15 -7.38
N LYS A 314 14.77 -17.00 -7.88
CA LYS A 314 14.31 -16.85 -9.26
C LYS A 314 15.43 -17.08 -10.28
N LEU A 315 16.62 -16.53 -10.06
CA LEU A 315 17.80 -16.73 -10.91
C LEU A 315 18.24 -18.19 -10.99
N ASN A 316 17.98 -18.98 -9.95
CA ASN A 316 18.25 -20.42 -9.93
C ASN A 316 17.07 -21.28 -10.43
N GLY A 317 16.02 -20.65 -10.98
CA GLY A 317 14.87 -21.33 -11.59
C GLY A 317 13.79 -21.78 -10.61
N GLY A 318 13.76 -21.21 -9.40
CA GLY A 318 12.66 -21.36 -8.45
C GLY A 318 11.65 -20.22 -8.52
N GLU A 319 10.53 -20.37 -7.81
CA GLU A 319 9.53 -19.32 -7.67
C GLU A 319 9.38 -18.93 -6.19
N PRO A 320 9.74 -17.70 -5.79
CA PRO A 320 9.57 -17.26 -4.41
C PRO A 320 8.08 -17.15 -4.05
N ALA A 321 7.67 -17.76 -2.94
CA ALA A 321 6.27 -17.79 -2.48
C ALA A 321 5.89 -16.58 -1.63
N ASN A 322 6.88 -15.85 -1.10
CA ASN A 322 6.63 -14.67 -0.29
C ASN A 322 7.89 -13.80 -0.18
N PHE A 323 7.67 -12.52 0.13
CA PHE A 323 8.63 -11.68 0.85
C PHE A 323 8.33 -11.79 2.35
N LEU A 324 9.37 -11.94 3.19
CA LEU A 324 9.22 -11.82 4.64
C LEU A 324 10.49 -11.27 5.27
N ASP A 325 10.37 -10.08 5.86
CA ASP A 325 11.40 -9.47 6.70
C ASP A 325 11.01 -9.55 8.19
N VAL A 326 11.81 -10.27 8.97
CA VAL A 326 11.66 -10.41 10.43
C VAL A 326 12.34 -9.27 11.22
N GLY A 327 12.96 -8.31 10.53
CA GLY A 327 13.68 -7.18 11.10
C GLY A 327 15.05 -7.54 11.68
N GLY A 328 15.77 -6.52 12.17
CA GLY A 328 17.15 -6.68 12.67
C GLY A 328 17.28 -7.33 14.07
N SER A 329 16.18 -7.51 14.79
CA SER A 329 16.16 -8.04 16.16
C SER A 329 15.21 -9.24 16.24
N VAL A 330 15.65 -10.37 15.71
CA VAL A 330 14.84 -11.57 15.56
C VAL A 330 14.67 -12.29 16.90
N THR A 331 13.42 -12.55 17.29
CA THR A 331 13.08 -13.36 18.47
C THR A 331 12.56 -14.75 18.07
N GLU A 332 12.64 -15.72 18.99
CA GLU A 332 12.10 -17.07 18.77
C GLU A 332 10.59 -17.05 18.48
N ALA A 333 9.83 -16.21 19.20
CA ALA A 333 8.39 -16.06 18.99
C ALA A 333 8.07 -15.56 17.57
N GLN A 334 8.82 -14.57 17.06
CA GLN A 334 8.65 -14.07 15.70
C GLN A 334 8.97 -15.13 14.65
N VAL A 335 10.01 -15.96 14.85
CA VAL A 335 10.35 -17.06 13.94
C VAL A 335 9.23 -18.12 13.92
N TYR A 336 8.66 -18.44 15.08
CA TYR A 336 7.54 -19.37 15.17
C TYR A 336 6.30 -18.87 14.43
N GLU A 337 5.90 -17.61 14.65
CA GLU A 337 4.76 -17.01 13.97
C GLU A 337 5.00 -16.86 12.47
N ALA A 338 6.21 -16.48 12.07
CA ALA A 338 6.63 -16.45 10.66
C ALA A 338 6.45 -17.80 9.99
N PHE A 339 6.91 -18.89 10.62
CA PHE A 339 6.70 -20.23 10.08
C PHE A 339 5.22 -20.60 10.03
N ARG A 340 4.42 -20.26 11.04
CA ARG A 340 2.97 -20.54 11.05
C ARG A 340 2.26 -19.85 9.90
N ILE A 341 2.60 -18.59 9.64
CA ILE A 341 2.04 -17.80 8.54
C ILE A 341 2.47 -18.39 7.21
N ILE A 342 3.76 -18.65 7.01
CA ILE A 342 4.30 -19.24 5.77
C ILE A 342 3.63 -20.59 5.47
N THR A 343 3.53 -21.46 6.47
CA THR A 343 3.01 -22.82 6.29
C THR A 343 1.49 -22.90 6.18
N SER A 344 0.78 -21.80 6.42
CA SER A 344 -0.65 -21.69 6.09
C SER A 344 -0.89 -21.68 4.57
N ASP A 345 0.13 -21.31 3.79
CA ASP A 345 0.09 -21.37 2.34
C ASP A 345 0.38 -22.78 1.83
N LYS A 346 -0.60 -23.36 1.14
CA LYS A 346 -0.53 -24.71 0.57
C LYS A 346 0.39 -24.80 -0.66
N GLN A 347 0.73 -23.67 -1.28
CA GLN A 347 1.65 -23.59 -2.42
C GLN A 347 3.09 -23.82 -1.99
N VAL A 348 3.45 -23.52 -0.74
CA VAL A 348 4.80 -23.66 -0.21
C VAL A 348 5.23 -25.14 -0.20
N LYS A 349 6.34 -25.42 -0.88
CA LYS A 349 6.97 -26.75 -1.00
C LYS A 349 8.36 -26.80 -0.36
N ALA A 350 9.03 -25.68 -0.17
CA ALA A 350 10.27 -25.57 0.60
C ALA A 350 10.37 -24.22 1.30
N LEU A 351 11.18 -24.14 2.36
CA LEU A 351 11.43 -22.92 3.11
C LEU A 351 12.93 -22.63 3.14
N LEU A 352 13.32 -21.43 2.71
CA LEU A 352 14.69 -20.91 2.80
C LEU A 352 14.78 -19.85 3.90
N VAL A 353 15.49 -20.15 4.97
CA VAL A 353 15.87 -19.21 6.02
C VAL A 353 17.25 -18.65 5.69
N ASN A 354 17.34 -17.34 5.51
CA ASN A 354 18.60 -16.65 5.28
C ASN A 354 18.77 -15.55 6.32
N ILE A 355 19.58 -15.81 7.35
CA ILE A 355 19.81 -14.86 8.43
C ILE A 355 21.27 -14.43 8.46
N PHE A 356 21.49 -13.13 8.34
CA PHE A 356 22.78 -12.51 8.59
C PHE A 356 22.78 -11.96 10.04
N GLY A 357 23.40 -12.73 10.94
CA GLY A 357 23.58 -12.43 12.35
C GLY A 357 24.56 -11.28 12.55
N GLY A 358 24.05 -10.04 12.50
CA GLY A 358 24.77 -8.85 12.93
C GLY A 358 24.98 -8.89 14.45
N ILE A 359 24.07 -8.28 15.20
CA ILE A 359 24.11 -8.23 16.67
C ILE A 359 23.60 -9.53 17.30
N VAL A 360 22.77 -10.30 16.58
CA VAL A 360 22.15 -11.53 17.08
C VAL A 360 23.08 -12.73 16.86
N ASN A 361 23.27 -13.52 17.92
CA ASN A 361 24.07 -14.75 17.91
C ASN A 361 23.37 -15.85 17.08
N CYS A 362 24.07 -16.40 16.08
CA CYS A 362 23.55 -17.45 15.20
C CYS A 362 23.12 -18.72 15.96
N ALA A 363 23.77 -19.05 17.08
CA ALA A 363 23.41 -20.22 17.88
C ALA A 363 22.02 -20.07 18.52
N THR A 364 21.66 -18.86 18.95
CA THR A 364 20.31 -18.55 19.46
C THR A 364 19.27 -18.73 18.36
N ILE A 365 19.56 -18.24 17.14
CA ILE A 365 18.68 -18.41 15.98
C ILE A 365 18.53 -19.89 15.62
N ALA A 366 19.62 -20.66 15.58
CA ALA A 366 19.59 -22.09 15.30
C ALA A 366 18.74 -22.87 16.32
N ASN A 367 18.86 -22.57 17.61
CA ASN A 367 18.01 -23.18 18.64
C ASN A 367 16.54 -22.85 18.43
N GLY A 368 16.21 -21.58 18.12
CA GLY A 368 14.83 -21.18 17.82
C GLY A 368 14.27 -21.88 16.58
N LEU A 369 15.07 -22.06 15.52
CA LEU A 369 14.68 -22.81 14.33
C LEU A 369 14.42 -24.29 14.64
N ILE A 370 15.28 -24.92 15.43
CA ILE A 370 15.11 -26.33 15.87
C ILE A 370 13.84 -26.49 16.70
N ALA A 371 13.59 -25.56 17.64
CA ALA A 371 12.40 -25.56 18.48
C ALA A 371 11.12 -25.38 17.66
N ALA A 372 11.11 -24.40 16.74
CA ALA A 372 9.99 -24.15 15.84
C ALA A 372 9.72 -25.36 14.92
N PHE A 373 10.76 -25.95 14.32
CA PHE A 373 10.62 -27.12 13.47
C PHE A 373 9.96 -28.30 14.20
N LYS A 374 10.42 -28.61 15.43
CA LYS A 374 9.86 -29.69 16.25
C LYS A 374 8.42 -29.41 16.67
N ARG A 375 8.12 -28.18 17.09
CA ARG A 375 6.80 -27.79 17.58
C ARG A 375 5.74 -27.78 16.48
N MET A 376 6.14 -27.44 15.26
CA MET A 376 5.23 -27.27 14.13
C MET A 376 5.06 -28.51 13.25
N GLU A 377 5.87 -29.55 13.48
CA GLU A 377 5.92 -30.74 12.62
C GLU A 377 6.07 -30.37 11.12
N LEU A 378 7.03 -29.50 10.82
CA LEU A 378 7.26 -29.00 9.47
C LEU A 378 7.45 -30.15 8.47
N LYS A 379 6.59 -30.18 7.45
CA LYS A 379 6.57 -31.23 6.39
C LYS A 379 7.36 -30.85 5.15
N VAL A 380 7.70 -29.58 5.00
CA VAL A 380 8.47 -29.06 3.86
C VAL A 380 9.97 -29.02 4.20
N PRO A 381 10.87 -29.24 3.22
CA PRO A 381 12.30 -29.11 3.43
C PRO A 381 12.67 -27.71 3.93
N LEU A 382 13.51 -27.67 4.96
CA LEU A 382 14.03 -26.43 5.54
C LEU A 382 15.50 -26.25 5.14
N ILE A 383 15.78 -25.20 4.39
CA ILE A 383 17.13 -24.79 4.00
C ILE A 383 17.52 -23.60 4.86
N VAL A 384 18.66 -23.69 5.54
CA VAL A 384 19.13 -22.67 6.48
C VAL A 384 20.50 -22.18 6.08
N ARG A 385 20.59 -20.87 5.85
CA ARG A 385 21.85 -20.14 5.69
C ARG A 385 21.96 -19.16 6.85
N LEU A 386 22.97 -19.36 7.69
CA LEU A 386 23.34 -18.44 8.77
C LEU A 386 24.72 -17.88 8.48
N GLU A 387 24.91 -16.58 8.72
CA GLU A 387 26.22 -15.94 8.82
C GLU A 387 26.30 -15.09 10.07
N GLY A 388 27.51 -14.85 10.56
CA GLY A 388 27.76 -13.91 11.64
C GLY A 388 28.29 -14.58 12.91
N THR A 389 28.01 -13.97 14.05
CA THR A 389 28.58 -14.37 15.34
C THR A 389 28.16 -15.79 15.73
N ASN A 390 29.13 -16.65 16.03
CA ASN A 390 28.93 -18.07 16.41
C ASN A 390 28.26 -18.94 15.34
N VAL A 391 28.47 -18.64 14.06
CA VAL A 391 27.93 -19.44 12.94
C VAL A 391 28.37 -20.90 12.98
N ASP A 392 29.60 -21.21 13.37
CA ASP A 392 30.09 -22.59 13.44
C ASP A 392 29.37 -23.40 14.52
N ALA A 393 29.13 -22.79 15.68
CA ALA A 393 28.33 -23.39 16.75
C ALA A 393 26.88 -23.60 16.28
N ALA A 394 26.30 -22.64 15.56
CA ALA A 394 24.97 -22.75 14.99
C ALA A 394 24.86 -23.90 13.98
N LYS A 395 25.82 -24.03 13.07
CA LYS A 395 25.89 -25.14 12.09
C LYS A 395 26.03 -26.49 12.80
N LYS A 396 26.81 -26.56 13.88
CA LYS A 396 26.93 -27.76 14.72
C LYS A 396 25.59 -28.12 15.37
N LEU A 397 24.89 -27.16 15.98
CA LEU A 397 23.57 -27.36 16.58
C LEU A 397 22.54 -27.87 15.56
N LEU A 398 22.49 -27.28 14.36
CA LEU A 398 21.58 -27.71 13.29
C LEU A 398 21.88 -29.16 12.87
N LYS A 399 23.15 -29.53 12.75
CA LYS A 399 23.57 -30.89 12.38
C LYS A 399 23.25 -31.92 13.47
N GLU A 400 23.47 -31.58 14.74
CA GLU A 400 23.23 -32.46 15.90
C GLU A 400 21.73 -32.61 16.22
N SER A 401 20.88 -31.74 15.66
CA SER A 401 19.42 -31.80 15.87
C SER A 401 18.76 -33.06 15.30
N ASN A 402 19.41 -33.76 14.36
CA ASN A 402 18.87 -34.88 13.59
C ASN A 402 17.54 -34.56 12.87
N LEU A 403 17.26 -33.27 12.64
CA LEU A 403 16.13 -32.81 11.83
C LEU A 403 16.54 -32.74 10.36
N PRO A 404 15.59 -32.86 9.40
CA PRO A 404 15.86 -32.76 7.96
C PRO A 404 16.09 -31.28 7.54
N ILE A 405 17.12 -30.66 8.11
CA ILE A 405 17.51 -29.27 7.87
C ILE A 405 18.78 -29.26 7.01
N LEU A 406 18.69 -28.65 5.83
CA LEU A 406 19.82 -28.49 4.92
C LEU A 406 20.54 -27.19 5.24
N THR A 407 21.81 -27.28 5.65
CA THR A 407 22.63 -26.08 5.86
C THR A 407 23.28 -25.64 4.54
N ALA A 408 23.31 -24.33 4.31
CA ALA A 408 23.95 -23.72 3.15
C ALA A 408 25.16 -22.86 3.54
N SER A 409 26.15 -22.84 2.66
CA SER A 409 27.44 -22.16 2.86
C SER A 409 27.43 -20.70 2.44
N ASN A 410 26.59 -20.34 1.47
CA ASN A 410 26.38 -18.98 0.99
C ASN A 410 24.97 -18.87 0.39
N LEU A 411 24.60 -17.69 -0.09
CA LEU A 411 23.26 -17.41 -0.58
C LEU A 411 22.93 -18.16 -1.90
N ASP A 412 23.89 -18.34 -2.80
CA ASP A 412 23.69 -19.09 -4.05
C ASP A 412 23.53 -20.60 -3.80
N ASP A 413 24.34 -21.17 -2.90
CA ASP A 413 24.19 -22.55 -2.42
C ASP A 413 22.83 -22.77 -1.75
N ALA A 414 22.36 -21.80 -0.95
CA ALA A 414 21.04 -21.86 -0.32
C ALA A 414 19.92 -21.90 -1.36
N ALA A 415 19.98 -21.03 -2.37
CA ALA A 415 19.01 -20.97 -3.45
C ALA A 415 18.98 -22.28 -4.26
N LYS A 416 20.14 -22.79 -4.68
CA LYS A 416 20.26 -24.06 -5.41
C LYS A 416 19.67 -25.22 -4.63
N LYS A 417 19.96 -25.31 -3.32
CA LYS A 417 19.39 -26.35 -2.44
C LYS A 417 17.87 -26.21 -2.31
N ALA A 418 17.35 -25.01 -2.16
CA ALA A 418 15.90 -24.78 -2.07
C ALA A 418 15.18 -25.21 -3.35
N VAL A 419 15.71 -24.82 -4.53
CA VAL A 419 15.16 -25.23 -5.83
C VAL A 419 15.27 -26.73 -6.05
N ALA A 420 16.37 -27.36 -5.65
CA ALA A 420 16.52 -28.82 -5.75
C ALA A 420 15.57 -29.59 -4.82
N SER A 421 15.13 -28.98 -3.71
CA SER A 421 14.30 -29.65 -2.70
C SER A 421 12.81 -29.75 -3.06
N ILE A 422 12.37 -29.06 -4.12
CA ILE A 422 10.99 -29.08 -4.61
C ILE A 422 10.79 -29.88 -5.90
N LYS A 423 11.85 -30.52 -6.41
CA LYS A 423 11.86 -31.27 -7.66
C LYS A 423 11.58 -32.76 -7.46
#